data_AF-A0A4Q3RI10-F1
#
_entry.id   AF-A0A4Q3RI10-F1
#
_cell.length_a   1.000
_cell.length_b   1.000
_cell.length_c   1.000
_cell.angle_alpha   90.00
_cell.angle_beta   90.00
_cell.angle_gamma   90.00
#
_symmetry.space_group_name_H-M   'P 1'
#
loop_
_entity.id
_entity.type
_entity.pdbx_description
1 polymer ?
#
loop_
_entity_poly.entity_id
_entity_poly.type
_entity_poly.pdbx_seq_one_letter_code
_entity_poly.pdbx_strand_id
1 'polypeptide(L)'
;MEAVGNLQDVVQFVNDLELKKPREAFEVHHKRGAVQPELVKEGEDQSFLSDKSIVSFASSVNGQNRKDMLNSTLLAQLAANKKSPIEDDLKGWYARYIDVLRNIGWVVENAEINNYNVKENVFEVENVIIDILSAAFGAGYIEIIKKTFESLKKMSEANDGRILVFEKNTQSL
;
A
#
# COMPACT_ATOMS: atom_id res chain seq x y z
N MET A 1 -26.21 -10.30 7.76
CA MET A 1 -25.53 -11.03 8.86
C MET A 1 -24.41 -11.80 8.18
N GLU A 2 -23.29 -11.13 7.91
CA GLU A 2 -22.16 -11.74 7.19
C GLU A 2 -21.37 -12.62 8.16
N ALA A 3 -21.06 -13.83 7.72
CA ALA A 3 -20.31 -14.80 8.48
C ALA A 3 -18.90 -14.25 8.74
N VAL A 4 -18.59 -13.99 10.01
CA VAL A 4 -17.20 -13.89 10.45
C VAL A 4 -16.57 -15.25 10.17
N GLY A 5 -15.72 -15.33 9.14
CA GLY A 5 -15.02 -16.56 8.76
C GLY A 5 -14.27 -17.14 9.97
N ASN A 6 -14.31 -18.46 10.12
CA ASN A 6 -13.59 -19.14 11.21
C ASN A 6 -12.08 -18.86 11.08
N LEU A 7 -11.37 -18.69 12.20
CA LEU A 7 -9.92 -18.48 12.20
C LEU A 7 -9.17 -19.61 11.46
N GLN A 8 -9.68 -20.84 11.53
CA GLN A 8 -9.14 -21.97 10.76
C GLN A 8 -9.25 -21.76 9.26
N ASP A 9 -10.33 -21.13 8.78
CA ASP A 9 -10.54 -20.84 7.35
C ASP A 9 -9.56 -19.78 6.86
N VAL A 10 -9.26 -18.76 7.69
CA VAL A 10 -8.28 -17.72 7.35
C VAL A 10 -6.87 -18.30 7.24
N VAL A 11 -6.46 -19.13 8.20
CA VAL A 11 -5.13 -19.77 8.18
C VAL A 11 -5.01 -20.67 6.96
N GLN A 12 -6.04 -21.47 6.65
CA GLN A 12 -6.04 -22.33 5.48
C GLN A 12 -5.97 -21.49 4.19
N PHE A 13 -6.77 -20.43 4.09
CA PHE A 13 -6.74 -19.51 2.95
C PHE A 13 -5.33 -18.94 2.72
N VAL A 14 -4.68 -18.42 3.77
CA VAL A 14 -3.33 -17.85 3.67
C VAL A 14 -2.30 -18.91 3.22
N ASN A 15 -2.40 -20.14 3.72
CA ASN A 15 -1.50 -21.22 3.34
C ASN A 15 -1.67 -21.64 1.87
N ASP A 16 -2.88 -21.54 1.34
CA ASP A 16 -3.21 -21.91 -0.04
C ASP A 16 -2.94 -20.76 -1.03
N LEU A 17 -2.56 -19.56 -0.57
CA LEU A 17 -2.22 -18.45 -1.46
C LEU A 17 -0.95 -18.74 -2.25
N GLU A 18 -1.08 -18.79 -3.57
CA GLU A 18 0.07 -18.69 -4.45
C GLU A 18 0.59 -17.26 -4.49
N LEU A 19 1.86 -17.08 -4.12
CA LEU A 19 2.52 -15.77 -4.08
C LEU A 19 3.54 -15.64 -5.19
N LYS A 20 3.64 -14.44 -5.79
CA LYS A 20 4.73 -14.12 -6.70
C LYS A 20 6.03 -14.09 -5.89
N LYS A 21 7.08 -14.75 -6.38
CA LYS A 21 8.40 -14.62 -5.76
C LYS A 21 8.83 -13.15 -5.78
N PRO A 22 9.37 -12.61 -4.68
CA PRO A 22 9.93 -11.26 -4.68
C PRO A 22 10.92 -11.12 -5.84
N ARG A 23 10.88 -10.00 -6.56
CA ARG A 23 11.98 -9.65 -7.47
C ARG A 23 13.26 -9.63 -6.63
N GLU A 24 14.38 -10.14 -7.16
CA GLU A 24 15.65 -10.12 -6.42
C GLU A 24 15.89 -8.70 -5.88
N ALA A 25 15.89 -8.61 -4.54
CA ALA A 25 16.13 -7.36 -3.87
C ALA A 25 17.57 -6.92 -4.17
N PHE A 26 17.82 -5.61 -4.15
CA PHE A 26 19.19 -5.10 -4.07
C PHE A 26 19.93 -5.85 -2.96
N GLU A 27 21.18 -6.27 -3.19
CA GLU A 27 21.99 -6.91 -2.15
C GLU A 27 22.09 -5.95 -0.96
N VAL A 28 21.24 -6.15 0.04
CA VAL A 28 21.35 -5.45 1.30
C VAL A 28 22.49 -6.14 2.03
N HIS A 29 23.68 -5.53 2.02
CA HIS A 29 24.76 -5.90 2.91
C HIS A 29 24.32 -5.59 4.35
N HIS A 30 23.49 -6.45 4.92
CA HIS A 30 23.16 -6.40 6.33
C HIS A 30 24.46 -6.67 7.09
N LYS A 31 25.01 -5.64 7.75
CA LYS A 31 26.00 -5.85 8.78
C LYS A 31 25.35 -6.72 9.85
N ARG A 32 25.76 -7.99 9.90
CA ARG A 32 25.32 -8.98 10.88
C ARG A 32 25.53 -8.38 12.27
N GLY A 33 24.44 -8.07 12.98
CA GLY A 33 24.47 -7.45 14.31
C GLY A 33 23.92 -6.01 14.42
N ALA A 34 23.51 -5.37 13.33
CA ALA A 34 22.75 -4.12 13.43
C ALA A 34 21.32 -4.42 13.92
N VAL A 35 20.93 -3.83 15.06
CA VAL A 35 19.52 -3.76 15.46
C VAL A 35 18.80 -3.00 14.36
N GLN A 36 17.86 -3.66 13.67
CA GLN A 36 17.01 -2.95 12.72
C GLN A 36 16.22 -1.91 13.52
N PRO A 37 16.33 -0.61 13.22
CA PRO A 37 15.53 0.39 13.90
C PRO A 37 14.06 0.03 13.71
N GLU A 38 13.26 0.22 14.76
CA GLU A 38 11.82 -0.05 14.64
C GLU A 38 11.24 0.86 13.55
N LEU A 39 10.79 0.23 12.47
CA LEU A 39 10.30 0.94 11.27
C LEU A 39 9.04 1.75 11.59
N VAL A 40 8.20 1.23 12.49
CA VAL A 40 6.92 1.82 12.90
C VAL A 40 7.10 2.55 14.22
N LYS A 41 6.71 3.82 14.26
CA LYS A 41 6.71 4.67 15.45
C LYS A 41 5.28 5.03 15.82
N GLU A 42 4.85 4.59 16.99
CA GLU A 42 3.54 4.95 17.54
C GLU A 42 3.49 6.43 17.91
N GLY A 43 2.31 7.04 17.84
CA GLY A 43 2.11 8.45 18.18
C GLY A 43 2.59 9.45 17.12
N GLU A 44 3.18 8.98 16.02
CA GLU A 44 3.60 9.82 14.89
C GLU A 44 2.73 9.55 13.65
N ASP A 45 2.42 10.60 12.89
CA ASP A 45 1.94 10.45 11.54
C ASP A 45 3.10 9.90 10.69
N GLN A 46 2.91 8.75 10.02
CA GLN A 46 3.96 8.10 9.23
C GLN A 46 3.41 7.57 7.92
N SER A 47 4.23 7.64 6.87
CA SER A 47 3.91 7.08 5.56
C SER A 47 4.97 6.06 5.15
N PHE A 48 4.53 5.00 4.47
CA PHE A 48 5.37 3.90 4.02
C PHE A 48 5.13 3.61 2.54
N LEU A 49 6.19 3.28 1.82
CA LEU A 49 6.12 2.67 0.50
C LEU A 49 6.07 1.15 0.70
N SER A 50 4.93 0.52 0.35
CA SER A 50 4.68 -0.92 0.47
C SER A 50 4.47 -1.52 -0.92
N ASP A 51 5.56 -1.99 -1.53
CA ASP A 51 5.63 -2.43 -2.93
C ASP A 51 5.12 -1.35 -3.90
N LYS A 52 3.89 -1.48 -4.39
CA LYS A 52 3.24 -0.53 -5.33
C LYS A 52 2.32 0.48 -4.64
N SER A 53 2.22 0.43 -3.32
CA SER A 53 1.26 1.21 -2.54
C SER A 53 1.95 2.23 -1.63
N ILE A 54 1.29 3.36 -1.41
CA ILE A 54 1.66 4.35 -0.40
C ILE A 54 0.65 4.21 0.74
N VAL A 55 1.12 3.90 1.94
CA VAL A 55 0.26 3.68 3.11
C VAL A 55 0.59 4.71 4.17
N SER A 56 -0.39 5.53 4.52
CA SER A 56 -0.26 6.62 5.49
C SER A 56 -1.07 6.34 6.73
N PHE A 57 -0.45 6.56 7.89
CA PHE A 57 -1.03 6.33 9.19
C PHE A 57 -1.11 7.62 9.99
N ALA A 58 -2.28 7.89 10.56
CA ALA A 58 -2.43 8.88 11.62
C ALA A 58 -1.77 8.39 12.91
N SER A 59 -1.20 9.31 13.69
CA SER A 59 -0.61 9.09 15.02
C SER A 59 -1.43 8.20 15.97
N SER A 60 -2.76 8.23 15.86
CA SER A 60 -3.68 7.43 16.68
C SER A 60 -3.70 5.92 16.38
N VAL A 61 -3.20 5.49 15.21
CA VAL A 61 -3.14 4.06 14.87
C VAL A 61 -1.98 3.43 15.64
N ASN A 62 -2.26 2.39 16.43
CA ASN A 62 -1.22 1.67 17.18
C ASN A 62 -0.27 0.89 16.24
N GLY A 63 0.90 0.53 16.75
CA GLY A 63 1.99 -0.06 15.98
C GLY A 63 1.66 -1.46 15.45
N GLN A 64 0.87 -2.25 16.18
CA GLN A 64 0.43 -3.56 15.73
C GLN A 64 -0.49 -3.45 14.49
N ASN A 65 -1.50 -2.59 14.56
CA ASN A 65 -2.42 -2.34 13.44
C ASN A 65 -1.69 -1.82 12.20
N ARG A 66 -0.66 -0.98 12.39
CA ARG A 66 0.19 -0.51 11.28
C ARG A 66 0.96 -1.67 10.63
N LYS A 67 1.58 -2.53 11.44
CA LYS A 67 2.30 -3.72 10.97
C LYS A 67 1.35 -4.67 10.23
N ASP A 68 0.16 -4.89 10.78
CA ASP A 68 -0.86 -5.76 10.18
C ASP A 68 -1.37 -5.22 8.85
N MET A 69 -1.63 -3.91 8.75
CA MET A 69 -2.03 -3.28 7.49
C MET A 69 -0.92 -3.39 6.43
N LEU A 70 0.32 -3.08 6.78
CA LEU A 70 1.46 -3.17 5.85
C LEU A 70 1.67 -4.61 5.34
N ASN A 71 1.63 -5.59 6.24
CA ASN A 71 1.78 -7.01 5.90
C ASN A 71 0.61 -7.52 5.06
N SER A 72 -0.62 -7.15 5.40
CA SER A 72 -1.83 -7.51 4.66
C SER A 72 -1.80 -6.94 3.24
N THR A 73 -1.40 -5.68 3.11
CA THR A 73 -1.27 -4.97 1.83
C THR A 73 -0.22 -5.65 0.96
N LEU A 74 0.93 -6.01 1.51
CA LEU A 74 1.98 -6.72 0.78
C LEU A 74 1.54 -8.13 0.36
N LEU A 75 0.93 -8.90 1.28
CA LEU A 75 0.41 -10.23 0.98
C LEU A 75 -0.59 -10.21 -0.17
N ALA A 76 -1.55 -9.29 -0.13
CA ALA A 76 -2.56 -9.11 -1.17
C ALA A 76 -1.92 -8.73 -2.52
N GLN A 77 -0.94 -7.84 -2.53
CA GLN A 77 -0.20 -7.48 -3.74
C GLN A 77 0.55 -8.69 -4.32
N LEU A 78 1.22 -9.49 -3.50
CA LEU A 78 1.96 -10.68 -3.95
C LEU A 78 1.05 -11.75 -4.55
N ALA A 79 -0.11 -11.98 -3.93
CA ALA A 79 -1.13 -12.91 -4.43
C ALA A 79 -1.78 -12.41 -5.74
N ALA A 80 -2.08 -11.12 -5.83
CA ALA A 80 -2.61 -10.51 -7.05
C ALA A 80 -1.59 -10.53 -8.19
N ASN A 81 -0.33 -10.16 -7.91
CA ASN A 81 0.77 -10.15 -8.85
C ASN A 81 1.09 -11.54 -9.44
N LYS A 82 0.74 -12.63 -8.73
CA LYS A 82 0.92 -14.01 -9.21
C LYS A 82 -0.13 -14.41 -10.24
N LYS A 83 -1.39 -13.97 -10.05
CA LYS A 83 -2.55 -14.40 -10.82
C LYS A 83 -2.74 -13.58 -12.10
N SER A 84 -2.64 -12.26 -11.99
CA SER A 84 -2.80 -11.33 -13.11
C SER A 84 -1.81 -10.19 -12.93
N PRO A 85 -0.71 -10.10 -13.70
CA PRO A 85 0.14 -8.91 -13.68
C PRO A 85 -0.71 -7.66 -13.93
N ILE A 86 -0.46 -6.59 -13.17
CA ILE A 86 -1.27 -5.36 -13.20
C ILE A 86 -1.33 -4.72 -14.62
N GLU A 87 -0.31 -4.98 -15.43
CA GLU A 87 -0.16 -4.49 -16.81
C GLU A 87 -1.13 -5.15 -17.78
N ASP A 88 -1.47 -6.42 -17.52
CA ASP A 88 -2.32 -7.23 -18.38
C ASP A 88 -3.79 -7.03 -18.01
N ASP A 89 -4.09 -6.95 -16.72
CA ASP A 89 -5.45 -6.84 -16.20
C ASP A 89 -5.49 -6.13 -14.83
N LEU A 90 -5.49 -4.80 -14.86
CA LEU A 90 -5.61 -3.96 -13.66
C LEU A 90 -6.88 -4.30 -12.85
N LYS A 91 -8.01 -4.56 -13.53
CA LYS A 91 -9.28 -4.84 -12.86
C LYS A 91 -9.23 -6.18 -12.14
N GLY A 92 -8.73 -7.23 -12.79
CA GLY A 92 -8.56 -8.55 -12.18
C GLY A 92 -7.50 -8.54 -11.07
N TRP A 93 -6.42 -7.80 -11.25
CA TRP A 93 -5.42 -7.59 -10.19
C TRP A 93 -6.05 -6.94 -8.96
N TYR A 94 -6.78 -5.84 -9.13
CA TYR A 94 -7.43 -5.13 -8.02
C TYR A 94 -8.53 -5.96 -7.36
N ALA A 95 -9.33 -6.68 -8.15
CA ALA A 95 -10.34 -7.60 -7.61
C ALA A 95 -9.69 -8.69 -6.74
N ARG A 96 -8.55 -9.26 -7.18
CA ARG A 96 -7.81 -10.25 -6.38
C ARG A 96 -7.19 -9.64 -5.12
N TYR A 97 -6.66 -8.42 -5.22
CA TYR A 97 -6.13 -7.69 -4.07
C TYR A 97 -7.22 -7.51 -2.98
N ILE A 98 -8.41 -7.04 -3.36
CA ILE A 98 -9.54 -6.85 -2.44
C ILE A 98 -10.07 -8.19 -1.90
N ASP A 99 -10.14 -9.22 -2.73
CA ASP A 99 -10.51 -10.59 -2.33
C ASP A 99 -9.60 -11.10 -1.20
N VAL A 100 -8.28 -10.96 -1.35
CA VAL A 100 -7.33 -11.38 -0.31
C VAL A 100 -7.54 -10.60 0.99
N LEU A 101 -7.69 -9.27 0.92
CA LEU A 101 -7.92 -8.44 2.11
C LEU A 101 -9.20 -8.84 2.86
N ARG A 102 -10.30 -9.10 2.13
CA ARG A 102 -11.56 -9.56 2.72
C ARG A 102 -11.43 -10.91 3.42
N ASN A 103 -10.75 -11.87 2.77
CA ASN A 103 -10.57 -13.21 3.33
C ASN A 103 -9.66 -13.24 4.56
N ILE A 104 -8.79 -12.24 4.76
CA ILE A 104 -7.97 -12.12 5.97
C ILE A 104 -8.58 -11.17 7.02
N GLY A 105 -9.84 -10.76 6.85
CA GLY A 105 -10.63 -10.08 7.88
C GLY A 105 -10.75 -8.56 7.73
N TRP A 106 -10.27 -7.95 6.64
CA TRP A 106 -10.50 -6.53 6.38
C TRP A 106 -11.90 -6.28 5.81
N VAL A 107 -12.65 -5.40 6.47
CA VAL A 107 -13.89 -4.87 5.92
C VAL A 107 -13.55 -3.80 4.88
N VAL A 108 -13.92 -4.06 3.62
CA VAL A 108 -13.71 -3.13 2.51
C VAL A 108 -15.04 -2.46 2.19
N GLU A 109 -15.19 -1.21 2.64
CA GLU A 109 -16.41 -0.42 2.46
C GLU A 109 -16.69 -0.07 1.00
N ASN A 110 -15.65 0.31 0.25
CA ASN A 110 -15.76 0.59 -1.18
C ASN A 110 -14.50 0.12 -1.93
N ALA A 111 -14.68 -0.38 -3.15
CA ALA A 111 -13.62 -0.82 -4.05
C ALA A 111 -13.95 -0.36 -5.48
N GLU A 112 -13.54 0.86 -5.82
CA GLU A 112 -13.79 1.49 -7.11
C GLU A 112 -12.49 1.79 -7.85
N ILE A 113 -12.51 1.59 -9.18
CA ILE A 113 -11.43 2.05 -10.07
C ILE A 113 -11.97 3.24 -10.85
N ASN A 114 -11.40 4.42 -10.58
CA ASN A 114 -11.74 5.66 -11.26
C ASN A 114 -10.62 6.04 -12.23
N ASN A 115 -10.97 6.27 -13.50
CA ASN A 115 -10.03 6.71 -14.52
C ASN A 115 -10.05 8.23 -14.63
N TYR A 116 -8.89 8.86 -14.47
CA TYR A 116 -8.73 10.31 -14.63
C TYR A 116 -7.74 10.59 -15.76
N ASN A 117 -8.18 11.39 -16.73
CA ASN A 117 -7.31 11.89 -17.79
C ASN A 117 -6.78 13.27 -17.35
N VAL A 118 -5.56 13.32 -16.86
CA VAL A 118 -4.91 14.58 -16.51
C VAL A 118 -4.40 15.22 -17.80
N LYS A 119 -4.98 16.37 -18.16
CA LYS A 119 -4.48 17.23 -19.23
C LYS A 119 -3.64 18.33 -18.57
N GLU A 120 -2.32 18.14 -18.57
CA GLU A 120 -1.26 19.08 -18.14
C GLU A 120 -0.80 19.02 -16.66
N ASN A 121 0.53 19.13 -16.51
CA ASN A 121 1.39 19.29 -15.32
C ASN A 121 1.16 18.45 -14.03
N VAL A 122 2.28 17.92 -13.49
CA VAL A 122 2.35 17.10 -12.26
C VAL A 122 1.70 17.78 -11.03
N PHE A 123 1.70 19.11 -10.95
CA PHE A 123 1.06 19.87 -9.86
C PHE A 123 -0.47 19.81 -9.89
N GLU A 124 -1.09 19.58 -11.05
CA GLU A 124 -2.54 19.40 -11.13
C GLU A 124 -2.94 18.02 -10.60
N VAL A 125 -2.06 17.02 -10.70
CA VAL A 125 -2.30 15.66 -10.19
C VAL A 125 -2.48 15.66 -8.66
N GLU A 126 -1.66 16.41 -7.92
CA GLU A 126 -1.77 16.52 -6.47
C GLU A 126 -3.14 17.09 -6.05
N ASN A 127 -3.55 18.20 -6.66
CA ASN A 127 -4.84 18.82 -6.37
C ASN A 127 -6.01 17.92 -6.75
N VAL A 128 -5.92 17.25 -7.91
CA VAL A 128 -6.94 16.28 -8.35
C VAL A 128 -7.07 15.14 -7.34
N ILE A 129 -5.96 14.58 -6.83
CA ILE A 129 -6.01 13.51 -5.82
C ILE A 129 -6.62 14.03 -4.52
N ILE A 130 -6.24 15.23 -4.06
CA ILE A 130 -6.81 15.84 -2.87
C ILE A 130 -8.33 16.00 -3.03
N ASP A 131 -8.80 16.48 -4.18
CA ASP A 131 -10.22 16.67 -4.45
C ASP A 131 -11.00 15.35 -4.44
N ILE A 132 -10.46 14.31 -5.09
CA ILE A 132 -11.06 12.96 -5.11
C ILE A 132 -11.15 12.40 -3.69
N LEU A 133 -10.06 12.44 -2.94
CA LEU A 133 -10.02 11.90 -1.58
C LEU A 133 -10.89 12.72 -0.62
N SER A 134 -10.96 14.04 -0.80
CA SER A 134 -11.85 14.91 -0.02
C SER A 134 -13.32 14.61 -0.30
N ALA A 135 -13.68 14.34 -1.56
CA ALA A 135 -15.03 13.94 -1.93
C ALA A 135 -15.41 12.56 -1.36
N ALA A 136 -14.46 11.63 -1.31
CA ALA A 136 -14.69 10.27 -0.81
C ALA A 136 -14.74 10.17 0.72
N PHE A 137 -13.82 10.84 1.43
CA PHE A 137 -13.61 10.65 2.88
C PHE A 137 -13.96 11.88 3.73
N GLY A 138 -14.29 13.01 3.10
CA GLY A 138 -14.57 14.27 3.77
C GLY A 138 -13.31 14.99 4.28
N ALA A 139 -13.52 16.19 4.83
CA ALA A 139 -12.42 17.10 5.18
C ALA A 139 -11.49 16.60 6.31
N GLY A 140 -11.91 15.60 7.09
CA GLY A 140 -11.17 15.11 8.27
C GLY A 140 -9.83 14.46 7.97
N TYR A 141 -9.58 14.04 6.73
CA TYR A 141 -8.36 13.32 6.33
C TYR A 141 -7.41 14.14 5.46
N ILE A 142 -7.79 15.37 5.09
CA ILE A 142 -7.02 16.23 4.18
C ILE A 142 -5.61 16.50 4.73
N GLU A 143 -5.47 16.69 6.04
CA GLU A 143 -4.18 16.99 6.65
C GLU A 143 -3.19 15.82 6.50
N ILE A 144 -3.66 14.58 6.69
CA ILE A 144 -2.83 13.37 6.53
C ILE A 144 -2.44 13.19 5.07
N ILE A 145 -3.35 13.46 4.14
CA ILE A 145 -3.09 13.39 2.70
C ILE A 145 -2.00 14.40 2.31
N LYS A 146 -2.12 15.66 2.76
CA LYS A 146 -1.11 16.70 2.50
C LYS A 146 0.26 16.32 3.09
N LYS A 147 0.30 15.85 4.35
CA LYS A 147 1.55 15.37 4.98
C LYS A 147 2.19 14.21 4.21
N THR A 148 1.37 13.35 3.60
CA THR A 148 1.85 12.26 2.74
C THR A 148 2.53 12.81 1.50
N PHE A 149 1.88 13.72 0.77
CA PHE A 149 2.47 14.36 -0.42
C PHE A 149 3.75 15.14 -0.09
N GLU A 150 3.76 15.89 1.01
CA GLU A 150 4.96 16.59 1.48
C GLU A 150 6.11 15.61 1.79
N SER A 151 5.79 14.46 2.39
CA SER A 151 6.79 13.43 2.70
C SER A 151 7.35 12.81 1.41
N LEU A 152 6.51 12.52 0.43
CA LEU A 152 6.95 12.02 -0.89
C LEU A 152 7.82 13.04 -1.62
N LYS A 153 7.43 14.32 -1.60
CA LYS A 153 8.20 15.41 -2.19
C LYS A 153 9.59 15.52 -1.54
N LYS A 154 9.65 15.53 -0.21
CA LYS A 154 10.92 15.56 0.54
C LYS A 154 11.80 14.35 0.22
N MET A 155 11.21 13.16 0.09
CA MET A 155 11.95 11.95 -0.29
C MET A 155 12.50 12.03 -1.72
N SER A 156 11.73 12.57 -2.67
CA SER A 156 12.17 12.78 -4.05
C SER A 156 13.31 13.80 -4.12
N GLU A 157 13.21 14.91 -3.40
CA GLU A 157 14.24 15.96 -3.36
C GLU A 157 15.54 15.48 -2.71
N ALA A 158 15.45 14.55 -1.75
CA ALA A 158 16.59 13.96 -1.08
C ALA A 158 17.36 12.92 -1.93
N ASN A 159 16.93 12.65 -3.17
CA ASN A 159 17.44 11.58 -4.04
C ASN A 159 17.49 10.22 -3.31
N ASP A 160 16.42 9.92 -2.58
CA ASP A 160 16.32 8.71 -1.79
C ASP A 160 16.07 7.49 -2.68
N GLY A 161 16.93 6.47 -2.59
CA GLY A 161 16.80 5.23 -3.36
C GLY A 161 15.46 4.51 -3.16
N ARG A 162 14.71 4.81 -2.09
CA ARG A 162 13.35 4.30 -1.86
C ARG A 162 12.35 4.75 -2.93
N ILE A 163 12.46 5.96 -3.46
CA ILE A 163 11.60 6.43 -4.55
C ILE A 163 11.89 5.66 -5.84
N LEU A 164 13.17 5.43 -6.15
CA LEU A 164 13.57 4.62 -7.32
C LEU A 164 13.06 3.16 -7.22
N VAL A 165 13.10 2.57 -6.02
CA VAL A 165 12.54 1.22 -5.78
C VAL A 165 11.03 1.23 -6.02
N PHE A 166 10.33 2.24 -5.49
CA PHE A 166 8.90 2.38 -5.67
C PHE A 166 8.52 2.60 -7.14
N GLU A 167 9.23 3.45 -7.86
CA GLU A 167 9.07 3.63 -9.31
C GLU A 167 9.27 2.31 -10.06
N LYS A 168 10.32 1.55 -9.75
CA LYS A 168 10.57 0.23 -10.36
C LYS A 168 9.47 -0.80 -10.05
N ASN A 169 8.82 -0.69 -8.90
CA ASN A 169 7.74 -1.60 -8.53
C ASN A 169 6.41 -1.19 -9.17
N THR A 170 6.17 0.11 -9.34
CA THR A 170 4.95 0.67 -9.94
C THR A 170 4.98 0.71 -11.46
N GLN A 171 6.15 0.91 -12.06
CA GLN A 171 6.38 0.93 -13.50
C GLN A 171 7.16 -0.32 -13.91
N SER A 172 6.65 -1.06 -14.90
CA SER A 172 7.42 -2.10 -15.59
C SER A 172 8.17 -1.47 -16.76
N LEU A 173 9.36 -0.92 -16.48
CA LEU A 173 10.36 -0.65 -17.51
C LEU A 173 11.55 -1.60 -17.31
#